data_AF-A0A5F0JJG2-F1
#
_entry.id   AF-A0A5F0JJG2-F1
#
_cell.length_a   1.000
_cell.length_b   1.000
_cell.length_c   1.000
_cell.angle_alpha   90.00
_cell.angle_beta   90.00
_cell.angle_gamma   90.00
#
_symmetry.space_group_name_H-M   'P 1'
#
loop_
_entity.id
_entity.type
_entity.pdbx_description
1 polymer ?
#
loop_
_entity_poly.entity_id
_entity_poly.type
_entity_poly.pdbx_seq_one_letter_code
_entity_poly.pdbx_strand_id
1 'polypeptide(L)' 'MTRPREYARQIVAMRTREERNSALLEVPEHLRELTKRHCMNAWSHPSRLNRKEAAPHEQYQSNTTAAATRTG' A
#
# COMPACT_ATOMS: atom_id res chain seq x y z
N MET A 1 -8.69 18.55 11.07
CA MET A 1 -9.58 18.31 9.91
C MET A 1 -9.33 16.90 9.39
N THR A 2 -10.24 15.96 9.65
CA THR A 2 -10.15 14.58 9.15
C THR A 2 -10.16 14.59 7.62
N ARG A 3 -9.10 14.05 7.01
CA ARG A 3 -8.91 14.05 5.55
C ARG A 3 -9.53 12.77 4.97
N PRO A 4 -10.24 12.82 3.82
CA PRO A 4 -10.77 11.62 3.14
C PRO A 4 -9.73 10.50 2.93
N ARG A 5 -8.47 10.90 2.80
CA ARG A 5 -7.31 10.00 2.67
C ARG A 5 -7.06 9.15 3.92
N GLU A 6 -7.35 9.67 5.11
CA GLU A 6 -7.20 8.98 6.39
C GLU A 6 -8.19 7.82 6.46
N TYR A 7 -9.48 8.12 6.22
CA TYR A 7 -10.54 7.11 6.14
C TYR A 7 -10.24 6.04 5.10
N ALA A 8 -9.79 6.44 3.91
CA ALA A 8 -9.44 5.50 2.86
C ALA A 8 -8.29 4.57 3.28
N ARG A 9 -7.26 5.08 3.99
CA ARG A 9 -6.17 4.24 4.52
C ARG A 9 -6.68 3.22 5.54
N GLN A 10 -7.55 3.64 6.45
CA GLN A 10 -8.12 2.77 7.47
C GLN A 10 -8.97 1.67 6.85
N ILE A 11 -9.86 2.02 5.91
CA ILE A 11 -10.71 1.06 5.17
C ILE A 11 -9.87 0.09 4.35
N VAL A 12 -8.81 0.57 3.67
CA VAL A 12 -7.94 -0.29 2.85
C VAL A 12 -7.06 -1.22 3.70
N ALA A 13 -6.79 -0.86 4.96
CA ALA A 13 -6.03 -1.70 5.89
C ALA A 13 -6.88 -2.85 6.48
N MET A 14 -8.21 -2.71 6.52
CA MET A 14 -9.12 -3.74 7.01
C MET A 14 -9.10 -4.99 6.13
N ARG A 15 -9.08 -6.16 6.78
CA ARG A 15 -8.93 -7.46 6.12
C ARG A 15 -10.28 -7.95 5.60
N THR A 16 -11.35 -7.75 6.35
CA THR A 16 -12.68 -8.31 6.04
C THR A 16 -13.53 -7.32 5.24
N ARG A 17 -14.54 -7.84 4.53
CA ARG A 17 -15.50 -7.02 3.77
C ARG A 17 -16.49 -6.31 4.71
N GLU A 18 -16.87 -6.95 5.80
CA GLU A 18 -17.82 -6.40 6.78
C GLU A 18 -17.24 -5.19 7.49
N GLU A 19 -16.01 -5.27 8.01
CA GLU A 19 -15.34 -4.11 8.63
C GLU A 19 -15.25 -2.92 7.67
N ARG A 20 -14.95 -3.19 6.39
CA ARG A 20 -14.88 -2.16 5.34
C ARG A 20 -16.23 -1.50 5.10
N ASN A 21 -17.33 -2.26 5.11
CA ASN A 21 -18.67 -1.72 4.93
C ASN A 21 -19.09 -0.87 6.13
N SER A 22 -18.79 -1.31 7.35
CA SER A 22 -19.04 -0.54 8.58
C SER A 22 -18.27 0.78 8.57
N ALA A 23 -16.98 0.74 8.23
CA ALA A 23 -16.16 1.94 8.13
C ALA A 23 -16.65 2.90 7.03
N LEU A 24 -17.23 2.39 5.93
CA LEU A 24 -17.87 3.23 4.90
C LEU A 24 -19.20 3.85 5.34
N LEU A 25 -19.84 3.34 6.40
CA LEU A 25 -21.03 3.94 7.01
C LEU A 25 -20.66 5.05 8.01
N GLU A 26 -19.50 4.94 8.64
CA GLU A 26 -18.97 5.98 9.54
C GLU A 26 -18.43 7.20 8.78
N VAL A 27 -18.14 7.07 7.48
CA VAL A 27 -17.67 8.19 6.65
C VAL A 27 -18.82 9.16 6.36
N PRO A 28 -18.66 10.46 6.64
CA PRO A 28 -19.64 11.48 6.29
C PRO A 28 -19.96 11.48 4.79
N GLU A 29 -21.23 11.66 4.43
CA GLU A 29 -21.70 11.50 3.05
C GLU A 29 -20.95 12.38 2.03
N HIS A 30 -20.66 13.63 2.40
CA HIS A 30 -19.89 14.58 1.60
C HIS A 30 -18.44 14.16 1.32
N LEU A 31 -17.87 13.22 2.10
CA LEU A 31 -16.53 12.65 1.89
C LEU A 31 -16.56 11.22 1.37
N ARG A 32 -17.74 10.60 1.32
CA ARG A 32 -17.92 9.18 1.02
C ARG A 32 -17.52 8.85 -0.40
N GLU A 33 -17.91 9.69 -1.35
CA GLU A 33 -17.55 9.52 -2.77
C GLU A 33 -16.03 9.61 -2.98
N LEU A 34 -15.40 10.62 -2.37
CA LEU A 34 -13.96 10.84 -2.43
C LEU A 34 -13.17 9.69 -1.79
N THR A 35 -13.65 9.22 -0.64
CA THR A 35 -13.08 8.06 0.08
C THR A 35 -13.22 6.77 -0.75
N LYS A 36 -14.38 6.55 -1.38
CA LYS A 36 -14.61 5.40 -2.27
C LYS A 36 -13.66 5.40 -3.46
N ARG A 37 -13.44 6.57 -4.09
CA ARG A 37 -12.47 6.74 -5.18
C ARG A 37 -11.04 6.41 -4.72
N HIS A 38 -10.65 6.86 -3.52
CA HIS A 38 -9.36 6.53 -2.95
C HIS A 38 -9.19 5.03 -2.65
N CYS A 39 -10.21 4.37 -2.11
CA CYS A 39 -10.20 2.92 -1.89
C CYS A 39 -10.04 2.15 -3.20
N MET A 40 -10.79 2.52 -4.24
CA MET A 40 -10.66 1.90 -5.57
C MET A 40 -9.26 2.09 -6.16
N ASN A 41 -8.70 3.29 -6.10
CA ASN A 41 -7.35 3.56 -6.58
C ASN A 41 -6.30 2.74 -5.83
N ALA A 42 -6.47 2.57 -4.51
CA ALA A 42 -5.55 1.78 -3.69
C ALA A 42 -5.63 0.28 -3.97
N TRP A 43 -6.81 -0.26 -4.28
CA TRP A 43 -6.99 -1.68 -4.64
C TRP A 43 -6.60 -1.98 -6.08
N SER A 44 -6.83 -1.05 -7.00
CA SER A 44 -6.45 -1.16 -8.42
C SER A 44 -4.96 -0.87 -8.66
N HIS A 45 -4.19 -0.52 -7.61
CA HIS A 45 -2.80 -0.13 -7.79
C HIS A 45 -1.93 -1.32 -8.23
N PRO A 46 -1.21 -1.22 -9.37
CA PRO A 46 -0.48 -2.35 -9.97
C PRO A 46 0.56 -2.96 -9.03
N SER A 47 1.14 -2.19 -8.10
CA SER A 47 2.08 -2.71 -7.09
C SER A 47 1.47 -3.75 -6.14
N ARG A 48 0.13 -3.77 -5.97
CA ARG A 48 -0.55 -4.82 -5.19
C ARG A 48 -0.79 -6.09 -6.00
N LEU A 49 -1.00 -5.96 -7.31
CA LEU A 49 -1.18 -7.08 -8.24
C LEU A 49 0.16 -7.77 -8.53
N ASN A 50 1.22 -6.99 -8.78
CA ASN A 50 2.57 -7.52 -8.99
C ASN A 50 3.16 -8.25 -7.77
N ARG A 51 2.60 -8.08 -6.56
CA ARG A 51 3.05 -8.80 -5.36
C ARG A 51 2.66 -10.29 -5.37
N LYS A 52 1.64 -10.69 -6.14
CA LYS A 52 1.27 -12.11 -6.24
C LYS A 52 2.04 -12.85 -7.33
N GLU A 53 2.62 -12.15 -8.30
CA GLU A 53 3.38 -12.76 -9.41
C GLU A 53 4.89 -12.53 -9.33
N ALA A 54 5.36 -11.60 -8.50
CA ALA A 54 6.77 -11.50 -8.16
C ALA A 54 7.15 -12.61 -7.18
N ALA A 55 7.69 -13.70 -7.73
CA ALA A 55 8.78 -14.47 -7.13
C ALA A 55 9.77 -13.52 -6.40
N PRO A 56 10.51 -13.97 -5.37
CA PRO A 56 11.40 -13.11 -4.59
C PRO A 56 12.46 -12.55 -5.53
N HIS A 57 12.21 -11.38 -6.10
CA HIS A 57 13.16 -10.67 -6.91
C HIS A 57 14.27 -10.31 -5.95
N GLU A 58 15.35 -11.07 -6.06
CA GLU A 58 16.66 -10.76 -5.53
C GLU A 58 16.81 -9.24 -5.58
N GLN A 59 16.76 -8.63 -4.40
CA GLN A 59 17.40 -7.34 -4.23
C GLN A 59 18.86 -7.61 -4.52
N TYR A 60 19.21 -7.46 -5.79
CA TYR A 60 20.56 -7.42 -6.29
C TYR A 60 21.27 -6.39 -5.43
N GLN A 61 22.01 -6.90 -4.44
CA GLN A 61 22.91 -6.14 -3.62
C GLN A 61 23.99 -5.64 -4.57
N SER A 62 23.75 -4.49 -5.18
CA SER A 62 24.78 -3.75 -5.88
C SER A 62 25.84 -3.39 -4.83
N ASN A 63 26.93 -4.15 -4.92
CA ASN A 63 28.32 -3.85 -4.62
C ASN A 63 28.73 -3.39 -3.21
N THR A 64 28.91 -4.37 -2.32
CA THR A 64 30.06 -4.36 -1.40
C THR A 64 31.11 -5.37 -1.86
N THR A 65 32.08 -4.89 -2.63
CA THR A 65 33.36 -5.57 -2.95
C THR A 65 34.33 -4.47 -3.41
N ALA A 66 35.57 -4.35 -2.96
CA ALA A 66 36.45 -5.35 -2.39
C ALA A 66 37.41 -4.73 -1.37
N ALA A 67 37.75 -5.55 -0.38
CA ALA A 67 38.80 -5.35 0.59
C ALA A 67 40.20 -5.27 -0.06
N ALA A 68 41.09 -4.57 0.64
CA ALA A 68 42.49 -4.92 0.90
C ALA A 68 43.26 -5.66 -0.21
N THR A 69 44.19 -4.93 -0.86
CA THR A 69 45.46 -5.51 -1.28
C THR A 69 46.60 -4.74 -0.63
N ARG A 70 47.23 -5.44 0.32
CA ARG A 70 48.54 -5.20 0.91
C ARG A 70 49.60 -5.55 -0.16
N THR A 71 50.73 -4.82 -0.21
CA THR A 71 52.12 -5.29 -0.47
C THR A 71 52.93 -4.25 -1.26
N GLY A 72 54.07 -3.84 -0.69
CA GLY A 72 55.11 -3.06 -1.36
C GLY A 72 55.72 -2.00 -0.46
#